data_AF-A0A9X2BFC1-F1
#
_entry.id   AF-A0A9X2BFC1-F1
#
_cell.length_a   1.000
_cell.length_b   1.000
_cell.length_c   1.000
_cell.angle_alpha   90.00
_cell.angle_beta   90.00
_cell.angle_gamma   90.00
#
_symmetry.space_group_name_H-M   'P 1'
#
loop_
_entity.id
_entity.type
_entity.pdbx_description
1 polymer ?
#
loop_
_entity_poly.entity_id
_entity_poly.type
_entity_poly.pdbx_seq_one_letter_code
_entity_poly.pdbx_strand_id
1 'polypeptide(L)'
;MTLDIYQKIEKDFGDDAIEVHDALKVLDAKTKGLISNRLIRAIIFLAKGDVEAFHQKVKLAQVDYRDVLYQAEYNYPENERVRDFSQTFYQLGLLNGKST
;
A
#
# COMPACT_ATOMS: atom_id res chain seq x y z
N MET A 1 4.91 -11.08 -2.70
CA MET A 1 4.42 -9.77 -3.19
C MET A 1 3.80 -9.94 -4.56
N THR A 2 2.69 -9.26 -4.85
CA THR A 2 1.97 -9.36 -6.14
C THR A 2 2.46 -8.33 -7.15
N LEU A 3 2.23 -8.61 -8.44
CA LEU A 3 2.69 -7.77 -9.56
C LEU A 3 2.11 -6.34 -9.50
N ASP A 4 0.85 -6.17 -9.11
CA ASP A 4 0.21 -4.85 -9.02
C ASP A 4 0.86 -3.96 -7.96
N ILE A 5 1.24 -4.53 -6.82
CA ILE A 5 1.97 -3.82 -5.75
C ILE A 5 3.34 -3.39 -6.27
N TYR A 6 4.06 -4.32 -6.91
CA TYR A 6 5.38 -4.04 -7.46
C TYR A 6 5.34 -2.85 -8.43
N GLN A 7 4.46 -2.92 -9.43
CA GLN A 7 4.35 -1.87 -10.45
C GLN A 7 3.81 -0.55 -9.90
N LYS A 8 2.96 -0.59 -8.86
CA LYS A 8 2.49 0.62 -8.20
C LYS A 8 3.62 1.34 -7.46
N ILE A 9 4.52 0.58 -6.82
CA ILE A 9 5.70 1.15 -6.16
C ILE A 9 6.62 1.81 -7.19
N GLU A 10 6.98 1.08 -8.25
CA GLU A 10 7.82 1.61 -9.34
C GLU A 10 7.22 2.89 -9.94
N LYS A 11 5.90 2.93 -10.13
CA LYS A 11 5.21 4.10 -10.68
C LYS A 11 5.16 5.29 -9.72
N ASP A 12 4.84 5.06 -8.46
CA ASP A 12 4.56 6.15 -7.51
C ASP A 12 5.84 6.72 -6.88
N PHE A 13 6.89 5.90 -6.69
CA PHE A 13 8.11 6.29 -5.97
C PHE A 13 9.33 6.53 -6.87
N GLY A 14 9.30 6.10 -8.14
CA GLY A 14 10.39 6.36 -9.10
C GLY A 14 11.75 5.89 -8.58
N ASP A 15 12.71 6.81 -8.47
CA ASP A 15 14.09 6.51 -8.02
C ASP A 15 14.13 5.91 -6.60
N ASP A 16 13.14 6.22 -5.77
CA ASP A 16 13.04 5.72 -4.39
C ASP A 16 12.37 4.33 -4.28
N ALA A 17 11.90 3.76 -5.39
CA ALA A 17 11.21 2.46 -5.40
C ALA A 17 12.04 1.33 -4.79
N ILE A 18 13.37 1.37 -4.98
CA ILE A 18 14.30 0.37 -4.42
C ILE A 18 14.21 0.35 -2.89
N GLU A 19 14.21 1.52 -2.25
CA GLU A 19 14.13 1.61 -0.79
C GLU A 19 12.81 1.03 -0.28
N VAL A 20 11.70 1.38 -0.93
CA VAL A 20 10.36 0.88 -0.56
C VAL A 20 10.28 -0.65 -0.70
N HIS A 21 10.85 -1.20 -1.77
CA HIS A 21 10.92 -2.65 -1.96
C HIS A 21 11.72 -3.35 -0.86
N ASP A 22 12.87 -2.80 -0.48
CA ASP A 22 13.70 -3.38 0.56
C ASP A 22 13.05 -3.27 1.95
N ALA A 23 12.41 -2.14 2.24
CA ALA A 23 11.63 -1.97 3.46
C ALA A 23 10.46 -2.98 3.55
N LEU A 24 9.78 -3.26 2.43
CA LEU A 24 8.73 -4.29 2.39
C LEU A 24 9.28 -5.69 2.62
N LYS A 25 10.45 -6.05 2.09
CA LYS A 25 11.10 -7.35 2.38
C LYS A 25 11.41 -7.47 3.88
N VAL A 26 11.91 -6.41 4.50
CA VAL A 26 12.18 -6.38 5.94
C VAL A 26 10.88 -6.53 6.74
N LEU A 27 9.81 -5.86 6.34
CA LEU A 27 8.51 -5.97 6.99
C LEU A 27 7.90 -7.37 6.86
N ASP A 28 8.00 -7.98 5.68
CA ASP A 28 7.55 -9.35 5.41
C ASP A 28 8.32 -10.36 6.29
N ALA A 29 9.64 -10.22 6.39
CA ALA A 29 10.47 -11.04 7.27
C ALA A 29 10.08 -10.89 8.75
N LYS A 30 9.87 -9.64 9.23
CA LYS A 30 9.44 -9.37 10.62
C LYS A 30 8.06 -9.95 10.93
N THR A 31 7.17 -10.00 9.94
CA THR A 31 5.81 -10.55 10.09
C THR A 31 5.74 -12.03 9.72
N LYS A 32 6.87 -12.69 9.44
CA LYS A 32 6.95 -14.10 8.99
C LYS A 32 6.06 -14.38 7.76
N GLY A 33 5.96 -13.42 6.85
CA GLY A 33 5.14 -13.54 5.64
C GLY A 33 3.63 -13.42 5.87
N LEU A 34 3.19 -13.04 7.08
CA LEU A 34 1.77 -12.93 7.42
C LEU A 34 1.17 -11.57 7.07
N ILE A 35 1.97 -10.61 6.60
CA ILE A 35 1.45 -9.32 6.16
C ILE A 35 0.59 -9.49 4.90
N SER A 36 -0.67 -9.08 5.00
CA SER A 36 -1.59 -9.21 3.88
C SER A 36 -1.29 -8.22 2.75
N ASN A 37 -1.49 -8.66 1.50
CA ASN A 37 -1.41 -7.77 0.34
C ASN A 37 -2.38 -6.58 0.46
N ARG A 38 -3.55 -6.76 1.11
CA ARG A 38 -4.51 -5.67 1.39
C ARG A 38 -3.86 -4.55 2.20
N LEU A 39 -3.16 -4.90 3.27
CA LEU A 39 -2.46 -3.92 4.11
C LEU A 39 -1.33 -3.23 3.35
N ILE A 40 -0.54 -3.98 2.57
CA ILE A 40 0.53 -3.40 1.75
C ILE A 40 -0.05 -2.38 0.76
N ARG A 41 -1.14 -2.72 0.06
CA ARG A 41 -1.79 -1.79 -0.87
C ARG A 41 -2.28 -0.51 -0.18
N ALA A 42 -2.89 -0.65 1.00
CA ALA A 42 -3.33 0.50 1.79
C ALA A 42 -2.16 1.41 2.19
N ILE A 43 -1.03 0.84 2.63
CA ILE A 43 0.19 1.58 2.96
C ILE A 43 0.71 2.34 1.74
N ILE A 44 0.87 1.66 0.60
CA ILE A 44 1.36 2.27 -0.65
C ILE A 44 0.43 3.39 -1.12
N PHE A 45 -0.88 3.17 -1.10
CA PHE A 45 -1.86 4.17 -1.48
C PHE A 45 -1.79 5.44 -0.61
N LEU A 46 -1.66 5.27 0.70
CA LEU A 46 -1.60 6.39 1.64
C LEU A 46 -0.27 7.15 1.60
N ALA A 47 0.82 6.49 1.19
CA ALA A 47 2.14 7.09 1.08
C ALA A 47 2.26 8.08 -0.09
N LYS A 48 1.44 7.93 -1.15
CA LYS A 48 1.38 8.86 -2.30
C LYS A 48 2.76 9.15 -2.94
N GLY A 49 3.64 8.16 -2.98
CA GLY A 49 4.98 8.28 -3.55
C GLY A 49 6.03 8.89 -2.61
N ASP A 50 5.66 9.24 -1.38
CA ASP A 50 6.57 9.79 -0.38
C ASP A 50 7.12 8.68 0.55
N VAL A 51 8.44 8.53 0.57
CA VAL A 51 9.14 7.47 1.33
C VAL A 51 8.99 7.67 2.84
N GLU A 52 9.02 8.91 3.32
CA GLU A 52 8.84 9.19 4.74
C GLU A 52 7.42 8.82 5.18
N ALA A 53 6.41 9.22 4.40
CA ALA A 53 5.03 8.85 4.60
C ALA A 53 4.83 7.33 4.55
N PHE A 54 5.51 6.63 3.64
CA PHE A 54 5.51 5.16 3.62
C PHE A 54 6.00 4.58 4.95
N HIS A 55 7.16 5.01 5.46
CA HIS A 55 7.69 4.53 6.74
C HIS A 55 6.78 4.88 7.91
N GLN A 56 6.16 6.06 7.91
CA GLN A 56 5.16 6.44 8.90
C GLN A 56 3.94 5.50 8.88
N LYS A 57 3.43 5.14 7.68
CA LYS A 57 2.31 4.19 7.55
C LYS A 57 2.69 2.77 7.93
N VAL A 58 3.92 2.33 7.69
CA VAL A 58 4.44 1.04 8.19
C VAL A 58 4.47 1.03 9.72
N LYS A 59 4.97 2.09 10.36
CA LYS A 59 4.97 2.20 11.83
C LYS A 59 3.55 2.19 12.39
N LEU A 60 2.62 2.93 11.78
CA LEU A 60 1.23 2.93 12.19
C LEU A 60 0.60 1.53 12.07
N ALA A 61 0.88 0.82 10.97
CA ALA A 61 0.37 -0.53 10.75
C ALA A 61 0.86 -1.55 11.78
N GLN A 62 2.06 -1.36 12.34
CA GLN A 62 2.60 -2.20 13.42
C GLN A 62 1.90 -1.97 14.76
N VAL A 63 1.36 -0.76 14.98
CA VAL A 63 0.61 -0.40 16.19
C VAL A 63 -0.85 -0.81 16.03
N ASP A 64 -1.52 -0.32 14.98
CA ASP A 64 -2.87 -0.72 14.61
C ASP A 64 -3.06 -0.67 13.09
N TYR A 65 -3.06 -1.85 12.47
CA TYR A 65 -3.30 -1.97 11.03
C TYR A 65 -4.73 -1.58 10.63
N ARG A 66 -5.70 -1.61 11.55
CA ARG A 66 -7.10 -1.27 11.24
C ARG A 66 -7.24 0.21 10.95
N ASP A 67 -6.46 1.07 11.61
CA ASP A 67 -6.43 2.50 11.34
C ASP A 67 -5.89 2.79 9.93
N VAL A 68 -4.86 2.07 9.51
CA VAL A 68 -4.31 2.19 8.15
C VAL A 68 -5.35 1.77 7.11
N LEU A 69 -6.03 0.64 7.33
CA LEU A 69 -7.10 0.19 6.44
C LEU A 69 -8.26 1.19 6.41
N TYR A 70 -8.66 1.71 7.57
CA TYR A 70 -9.73 2.68 7.69
C TYR A 70 -9.41 3.97 6.91
N GLN A 71 -8.23 4.55 7.13
CA GLN A 71 -7.77 5.74 6.43
C GLN A 71 -7.70 5.56 4.90
N ALA A 72 -7.36 4.36 4.43
CA ALA A 72 -7.20 4.09 3.02
C ALA A 72 -8.55 3.80 2.33
N GLU A 73 -9.42 3.06 3.00
CA GLU A 73 -10.65 2.51 2.42
C GLU A 73 -11.89 3.39 2.60
N TYR A 74 -11.90 4.27 3.60
CA TYR A 74 -13.07 5.06 3.96
C TYR A 74 -12.85 6.55 3.70
N ASN A 75 -13.92 7.25 3.35
CA ASN A 75 -13.94 8.70 3.30
C ASN A 75 -14.40 9.31 4.62
N TYR A 76 -13.93 10.52 4.88
CA TYR A 76 -14.36 11.37 5.99
C TYR A 76 -15.03 12.63 5.44
N PRO A 77 -16.12 13.14 6.06
CA PRO A 77 -16.77 12.65 7.29
C PRO A 77 -17.83 11.55 7.11
N GLU A 78 -18.15 11.15 5.89
CA GLU A 78 -19.31 10.30 5.57
C GLU A 78 -19.17 8.86 6.08
N ASN A 79 -17.95 8.43 6.44
CA ASN A 79 -17.64 7.07 6.88
C ASN A 79 -18.08 6.00 5.87
N GLU A 80 -18.11 6.37 4.59
CA GLU A 80 -18.43 5.47 3.49
C GLU A 80 -17.17 4.77 3.00
N ARG A 81 -17.24 3.44 2.83
CA ARG A 81 -16.16 2.66 2.25
C ARG A 81 -16.13 2.86 0.74
N VAL A 82 -15.17 3.65 0.26
CA VAL A 82 -15.03 3.98 -1.16
C VAL A 82 -13.96 3.16 -1.89
N ARG A 83 -13.16 2.37 -1.17
CA ARG A 83 -12.15 1.47 -1.74
C ARG A 83 -12.11 0.12 -1.01
N ASP A 84 -11.77 -0.94 -1.74
CA ASP A 84 -11.53 -2.26 -1.17
C ASP A 84 -10.15 -2.78 -1.58
N PHE A 85 -9.16 -2.68 -0.70
CA PHE A 85 -7.80 -3.12 -1.00
C PHE A 85 -7.61 -4.65 -0.98
N SER A 86 -8.68 -5.40 -0.74
CA SER A 86 -8.71 -6.82 -1.12
C SER A 86 -8.58 -6.99 -2.63
N GLN A 87 -9.05 -6.00 -3.40
CA GLN A 87 -8.86 -5.90 -4.83
C GLN A 87 -7.48 -5.35 -5.19
N THR A 88 -7.02 -5.64 -6.41
CA THR A 88 -5.76 -5.13 -6.96
C THR A 88 -5.86 -3.65 -7.33
N PHE A 89 -4.72 -2.96 -7.45
CA PHE A 89 -4.70 -1.59 -7.96
C PHE A 89 -5.29 -1.45 -9.37
N TYR A 90 -5.22 -2.51 -10.18
CA TYR A 90 -5.86 -2.56 -11.50
C TYR A 90 -7.38 -2.51 -11.41
N GLN A 91 -7.97 -3.35 -10.56
CA GLN A 91 -9.43 -3.39 -10.36
C GLN A 91 -9.96 -2.09 -9.77
N LEU A 92 -9.16 -1.43 -8.92
CA LEU A 92 -9.49 -0.13 -8.33
C LEU A 92 -9.23 1.06 -9.27
N GLY A 93 -8.69 0.83 -10.49
CA GLY A 93 -8.31 1.90 -11.41
C GLY A 93 -7.18 2.80 -10.91
N LEU A 94 -6.41 2.35 -9.92
CA LEU A 94 -5.28 3.07 -9.30
C LEU A 94 -3.94 2.78 -10.01
N LEU A 95 -3.95 1.80 -10.90
CA LEU A 95 -2.86 1.47 -11.80
C LEU A 95 -3.47 1.13 -13.17
N ASN A 96 -2.99 1.77 -14.23
CA ASN A 96 -3.43 1.44 -15.58
C ASN A 96 -2.73 0.15 -16.00
N GLY A 97 -3.48 -0.85 -16.43
CA GLY A 97 -2.91 -1.93 -17.24
C GLY A 97 -2.30 -1.30 -18.49
N LYS A 98 -1.17 -1.83 -18.99
CA LYS A 98 -0.75 -1.50 -20.35
C LYS A 98 -1.96 -1.77 -21.26
N SER A 99 -2.58 -0.72 -21.79
CA SER A 99 -3.34 -0.83 -23.03
C SER A 99 -2.39 -1.52 -24.00
N THR A 100 -2.68 -2.78 -24.27
CA THR A 100 -1.91 -3.59 -25.21
C THR A 100 -2.22 -3.08 -26.60
#